data_AF-A0A7Y4GNJ2-F1
#
_entry.id   AF-A0A7Y4GNJ2-F1
#
_cell.length_a   1.000
_cell.length_b   1.000
_cell.length_c   1.000
_cell.angle_alpha   90.00
_cell.angle_beta   90.00
_cell.angle_gamma   90.00
#
_symmetry.space_group_name_H-M   'P 1'
#
loop_
_entity.id
_entity.type
_entity.pdbx_description
1 polymer ?
#
loop_
_entity_poly.entity_id
_entity_poly.type
_entity_poly.pdbx_seq_one_letter_code
_entity_poly.pdbx_strand_id
1 'polypeptide(L)'
;MAGVVLINAVVVFFCVFLLLTITAFMGLGPRVWANFLEVSDQPEVTAFSQPGGVVNFGCEAGNTVSAEYRAPQGYRILNATVEPVDPRAAKTVTPRLLSNDGRIAKGQVEYFGRDRTWLRNCEGGGHGSMRIKGEIVREESNTWLLVCSLLGLALIIGIITLFGSVPPPDSGSRTRRVQSTLQAKPG
;
A
#
# COMPACT_ATOMS: atom_id res chain seq x y z
N MET A 1 26.88 35.05 21.24
CA MET A 1 27.48 33.95 20.45
C MET A 1 26.85 32.59 20.76
N ALA A 2 26.50 32.27 22.03
CA ALA A 2 25.88 30.99 22.40
C ALA A 2 24.60 30.63 21.60
N GLY A 3 23.74 31.62 21.28
CA GLY A 3 22.52 31.38 20.50
C GLY A 3 22.77 30.90 19.06
N VAL A 4 23.80 31.43 18.39
CA VAL A 4 24.15 31.01 17.01
C VAL A 4 24.73 29.59 17.00
N VAL A 5 25.50 29.24 18.03
CA VAL A 5 26.04 27.89 18.20
C VAL A 5 24.92 26.88 18.46
N LEU A 6 23.94 27.24 19.29
CA LEU A 6 22.77 26.39 19.55
C LEU A 6 21.94 26.15 18.29
N ILE A 7 21.66 27.21 17.52
CA ILE A 7 20.90 27.12 16.27
C ILE A 7 21.64 26.20 15.29
N ASN A 8 22.94 26.41 15.08
CA ASN A 8 23.74 25.57 14.19
C ASN A 8 23.76 24.10 14.66
N ALA A 9 23.84 23.83 15.96
CA ALA A 9 23.83 22.47 16.49
C ALA A 9 22.49 21.75 16.19
N VAL A 10 21.36 22.44 16.38
CA VAL A 10 20.03 21.88 16.09
C VAL A 10 19.86 21.64 14.59
N VAL A 11 20.29 22.58 13.74
CA VAL A 11 20.24 22.44 12.28
C VAL A 11 21.07 21.25 11.81
N VAL A 12 22.31 21.12 12.30
CA VAL A 12 23.18 19.99 11.94
C VAL A 12 22.58 18.67 12.40
N PHE A 13 22.06 18.61 13.63
CA PHE A 13 21.40 17.41 14.15
C PHE A 13 20.21 16.99 13.27
N PHE A 14 19.36 17.96 12.88
CA PHE A 14 18.21 17.70 12.03
C PHE A 14 18.62 17.23 10.62
N CYS A 15 19.66 17.83 10.03
CA CYS A 15 20.19 17.43 8.73
C CYS A 15 20.77 16.01 8.75
N VAL A 16 21.54 15.66 9.79
CA VAL A 16 22.09 14.31 9.95
C VAL A 16 20.98 13.29 10.15
N PHE A 17 19.96 13.62 10.95
CA PHE A 17 18.78 12.77 11.12
C PHE A 17 18.05 12.55 9.79
N LEU A 18 17.79 13.61 9.01
CA LEU A 18 17.18 13.50 7.69
C LEU A 18 17.99 12.60 6.74
N LEU A 19 19.30 12.80 6.64
CA LEU A 19 20.16 11.98 5.79
C LEU A 19 20.14 10.50 6.22
N LEU A 20 20.15 10.24 7.53
CA LEU A 20 20.04 8.89 8.06
C LEU A 20 18.68 8.26 7.75
N THR A 21 17.59 9.01 7.89
CA THR A 21 16.24 8.52 7.54
C THR A 21 16.14 8.18 6.05
N ILE A 22 16.65 9.04 5.16
CA ILE A 22 16.62 8.82 3.70
C ILE A 22 17.48 7.62 3.31
N THR A 23 18.71 7.52 3.83
CA THR A 23 19.61 6.38 3.52
C THR A 23 19.06 5.07 4.06
N ALA A 24 18.47 5.06 5.25
CA ALA A 24 17.79 3.89 5.79
C ALA A 24 16.57 3.51 4.94
N PHE A 25 15.78 4.49 4.48
CA PHE A 25 14.62 4.25 3.61
C PHE A 25 15.03 3.67 2.25
N MET A 26 16.13 4.16 1.67
CA MET A 26 16.68 3.66 0.40
C MET A 26 17.33 2.28 0.53
N GLY A 27 18.00 1.98 1.65
CA GLY A 27 18.74 0.73 1.84
C GLY A 27 17.91 -0.42 2.40
N LEU A 28 17.10 -0.17 3.43
CA LEU A 28 16.32 -1.18 4.16
C LEU A 28 14.88 -1.29 3.67
N GLY A 29 14.43 -0.29 2.91
CA GLY A 29 13.08 -0.21 2.36
C GLY A 29 12.04 0.36 3.35
N PRO A 30 10.86 0.74 2.83
CA PRO A 30 9.85 1.47 3.59
C PRO A 30 9.35 0.72 4.83
N ARG A 31 9.13 -0.59 4.70
CA ARG A 31 8.55 -1.43 5.76
C ARG A 31 9.46 -1.58 6.97
N VAL A 32 10.76 -1.75 6.76
CA VAL A 32 11.73 -1.90 7.85
C VAL A 32 11.89 -0.58 8.60
N TRP A 33 11.88 0.54 7.87
CA TRP A 33 11.92 1.87 8.46
C TRP A 33 10.63 2.20 9.23
N ALA A 34 9.45 1.86 8.71
CA ALA A 34 8.18 2.03 9.41
C ALA A 34 8.13 1.22 10.72
N ASN A 35 8.63 -0.03 10.70
CA ASN A 35 8.76 -0.86 11.91
C ASN A 35 9.71 -0.23 12.95
N PHE A 36 10.83 0.38 12.54
CA PHE A 36 11.74 1.08 13.45
C PHE A 36 11.06 2.29 14.12
N LEU A 37 10.17 2.97 13.39
CA LEU A 37 9.38 4.09 13.91
C LEU A 37 8.13 3.64 14.69
N GLU A 38 7.92 2.34 14.87
CA GLU A 38 6.69 1.74 15.42
C GLU A 38 5.40 2.26 14.74
N VAL A 39 5.52 2.73 13.50
CA VAL A 39 4.38 3.09 12.67
C VAL A 39 3.84 1.77 12.12
N SER A 40 2.73 1.30 12.71
CA SER A 40 2.06 0.07 12.27
C SER A 40 1.56 0.22 10.84
N ASP A 41 2.37 -0.25 9.90
CA ASP A 41 2.06 -0.35 8.47
C ASP A 41 1.33 -1.68 8.14
N GLN A 42 0.67 -2.27 9.13
CA GLN A 42 -0.09 -3.50 8.88
C GLN A 42 -1.26 -3.17 7.96
N PRO A 43 -1.34 -3.81 6.78
CA PRO A 43 -2.47 -3.59 5.90
C PRO A 43 -3.76 -3.86 6.66
N GLU A 44 -4.69 -2.91 6.63
CA GLU A 44 -6.01 -3.08 7.23
C GLU A 44 -6.74 -4.22 6.50
N VAL A 45 -6.69 -5.42 7.08
CA VAL A 45 -7.39 -6.61 6.56
C VAL A 45 -8.74 -6.71 7.27
N THR A 46 -9.81 -6.65 6.48
CA THR A 46 -11.18 -6.76 6.98
C THR A 46 -11.84 -7.99 6.38
N ALA A 47 -12.39 -8.87 7.21
CA ALA A 47 -13.16 -10.01 6.73
C ALA A 47 -14.51 -9.57 6.14
N PHE A 48 -14.95 -10.21 5.05
CA PHE A 48 -16.28 -10.01 4.47
C PHE A 48 -17.04 -11.33 4.37
N SER A 49 -18.37 -11.21 4.38
CA SER A 49 -19.28 -12.34 4.34
C SER A 49 -20.59 -11.91 3.67
N GLN A 50 -20.72 -12.22 2.39
CA GLN A 50 -21.86 -11.84 1.57
C GLN A 50 -22.78 -13.06 1.38
N PRO A 51 -24.03 -13.02 1.90
CA PRO A 51 -25.02 -14.04 1.54
C PRO A 51 -25.38 -13.92 0.06
N GLY A 52 -25.55 -15.07 -0.59
CA GLY A 52 -26.07 -15.20 -1.94
C GLY A 52 -27.57 -15.50 -1.95
N GLY A 53 -28.06 -15.93 -3.12
CA GLY A 53 -29.44 -16.35 -3.27
C GLY A 53 -29.78 -17.64 -2.54
N VAL A 54 -31.06 -18.00 -2.62
CA VAL A 54 -31.59 -19.30 -2.19
C VAL A 54 -32.17 -19.98 -3.43
N VAL A 55 -31.94 -21.28 -3.56
CA VAL A 55 -32.53 -22.10 -4.62
C VAL A 55 -33.26 -23.28 -4.04
N ASN A 56 -34.35 -23.64 -4.71
CA ASN A 56 -35.13 -24.83 -4.42
C ASN A 56 -34.78 -25.88 -5.46
N PHE A 57 -34.57 -27.12 -5.03
CA PHE A 57 -34.26 -28.24 -5.92
C PHE A 57 -35.12 -29.44 -5.54
N GLY A 58 -35.65 -30.15 -6.54
CA GLY A 58 -36.45 -31.36 -6.35
C GLY A 58 -35.60 -32.63 -6.24
N CYS A 59 -36.24 -33.77 -6.00
CA CYS A 59 -35.59 -35.08 -6.08
C CYS A 59 -35.04 -35.31 -7.50
N GLU A 60 -33.82 -35.84 -7.61
CA GLU A 60 -33.13 -36.11 -8.88
C GLU A 60 -33.01 -34.88 -9.81
N ALA A 61 -33.17 -33.67 -9.26
CA ALA A 61 -33.10 -32.42 -9.98
C ALA A 61 -31.94 -31.56 -9.44
N GLY A 62 -31.27 -30.87 -10.36
CA GLY A 62 -30.23 -29.90 -10.05
C GLY A 62 -30.77 -28.47 -10.08
N ASN A 63 -30.29 -27.62 -9.19
CA ASN A 63 -30.45 -26.19 -9.31
C ASN A 63 -29.17 -25.47 -8.85
N THR A 64 -28.97 -24.26 -9.37
CA THR A 64 -27.71 -23.55 -9.23
C THR A 64 -27.97 -22.14 -8.73
N VAL A 65 -27.23 -21.74 -7.71
CA VAL A 65 -27.27 -20.38 -7.17
C VAL A 65 -25.93 -19.71 -7.41
N SER A 66 -25.96 -18.42 -7.74
CA SER A 66 -24.76 -17.59 -7.86
C SER A 66 -24.88 -16.34 -7.00
N ALA A 67 -23.73 -15.80 -6.65
CA ALA A 67 -23.61 -14.53 -5.95
C ALA A 67 -22.37 -13.78 -6.43
N GLU A 68 -22.37 -12.48 -6.19
CA GLU A 68 -21.26 -11.60 -6.51
C GLU A 68 -21.00 -10.66 -5.34
N TYR A 69 -19.73 -10.52 -4.98
CA TYR A 69 -19.26 -9.52 -4.03
C TYR A 69 -18.34 -8.53 -4.73
N ARG A 70 -18.55 -7.24 -4.48
CA ARG A 70 -17.70 -6.15 -4.99
C ARG A 70 -17.03 -5.46 -3.82
N ALA A 71 -15.70 -5.41 -3.85
CA ALA A 71 -14.94 -4.65 -2.86
C ALA A 71 -15.20 -3.14 -3.01
N PRO A 72 -15.27 -2.39 -1.90
CA PRO A 72 -15.29 -0.93 -1.91
C PRO A 72 -14.10 -0.34 -2.68
N GLN A 73 -14.20 0.93 -3.09
CA GLN A 73 -13.10 1.60 -3.76
C GLN A 73 -11.85 1.67 -2.86
N GLY A 74 -10.68 1.43 -3.43
CA GLY A 74 -9.41 1.41 -2.70
C GLY A 74 -9.17 0.13 -1.88
N TYR A 75 -9.96 -0.92 -2.08
CA TYR A 75 -9.75 -2.23 -1.48
C TYR A 75 -9.63 -3.32 -2.55
N ARG A 76 -8.80 -4.33 -2.27
CA ARG A 76 -8.70 -5.57 -3.05
C ARG A 76 -9.11 -6.79 -2.23
N ILE A 77 -9.66 -7.79 -2.90
CA ILE A 77 -10.13 -9.05 -2.33
C ILE A 77 -8.96 -10.02 -2.18
N LEU A 78 -8.88 -10.68 -1.03
CA LEU A 78 -7.98 -11.77 -0.69
C LEU A 78 -8.79 -12.99 -0.27
N ASN A 79 -8.27 -14.19 -0.59
CA ASN A 79 -8.78 -15.46 -0.06
C ASN A 79 -10.30 -15.67 -0.20
N ALA A 80 -10.89 -15.22 -1.32
CA ALA A 80 -12.31 -15.41 -1.58
C ALA A 80 -12.64 -16.91 -1.71
N THR A 81 -13.67 -17.35 -0.99
CA THR A 81 -14.17 -18.72 -0.99
C THR A 81 -15.69 -18.72 -1.04
N VAL A 82 -16.24 -19.83 -1.52
CA VAL A 82 -17.68 -20.04 -1.64
C VAL A 82 -18.08 -21.16 -0.68
N GLU A 83 -19.07 -20.88 0.16
CA GLU A 83 -19.60 -21.85 1.11
C GLU A 83 -21.07 -22.14 0.84
N PRO A 84 -21.46 -23.41 0.72
CA PRO A 84 -22.85 -23.81 0.77
C PRO A 84 -23.37 -23.71 2.19
N VAL A 85 -24.58 -23.19 2.34
CA VAL A 85 -25.35 -23.08 3.57
C VAL A 85 -26.56 -24.02 3.45
N ASP A 86 -26.79 -24.78 4.52
CA ASP A 86 -27.86 -25.78 4.66
C ASP A 86 -27.95 -26.86 3.55
N PRO A 87 -26.86 -27.59 3.22
CA PRO A 87 -26.86 -28.60 2.16
C PRO A 87 -27.60 -29.91 2.49
N ARG A 88 -28.33 -30.00 3.62
CA ARG A 88 -28.79 -31.27 4.21
C ARG A 88 -29.66 -32.13 3.28
N ALA A 89 -30.48 -31.46 2.47
CA ALA A 89 -31.40 -32.11 1.53
C ALA A 89 -30.76 -32.44 0.17
N ALA A 90 -29.53 -32.00 -0.09
CA ALA A 90 -28.82 -32.29 -1.33
C ALA A 90 -28.06 -33.63 -1.23
N LYS A 91 -28.00 -34.35 -2.35
CA LYS A 91 -27.11 -35.50 -2.58
C LYS A 91 -25.70 -35.04 -2.92
N THR A 92 -25.60 -34.00 -3.75
CA THR A 92 -24.32 -33.44 -4.20
C THR A 92 -24.38 -31.94 -4.10
N VAL A 93 -23.28 -31.36 -3.60
CA VAL A 93 -23.11 -29.91 -3.48
C VAL A 93 -21.74 -29.56 -4.02
N THR A 94 -21.70 -28.67 -5.00
CA THR A 94 -20.45 -28.30 -5.69
C THR A 94 -20.27 -26.79 -5.65
N PRO A 95 -19.56 -26.26 -4.64
CA PRO A 95 -19.19 -24.86 -4.61
C PRO A 95 -18.06 -24.58 -5.61
N ARG A 96 -18.16 -23.48 -6.34
CA ARG A 96 -17.17 -23.02 -7.30
C ARG A 96 -16.99 -21.51 -7.20
N LEU A 97 -15.74 -21.09 -7.11
CA LEU A 97 -15.39 -19.69 -7.35
C LEU A 97 -15.21 -19.51 -8.86
N LEU A 98 -16.06 -18.69 -9.48
CA LEU A 98 -16.08 -18.49 -10.93
C LEU A 98 -15.04 -17.46 -11.39
N SER A 99 -14.85 -16.39 -10.61
CA SER A 99 -13.85 -15.36 -10.88
C SER A 99 -13.49 -14.65 -9.58
N ASN A 100 -12.24 -14.21 -9.51
CA ASN A 100 -11.73 -13.31 -8.49
C ASN A 100 -10.70 -12.37 -9.14
N ASP A 101 -11.21 -11.27 -9.69
CA ASP A 101 -10.39 -10.29 -10.43
C ASP A 101 -9.74 -9.27 -9.47
N GLY A 102 -9.58 -9.63 -8.19
CA GLY A 102 -9.06 -8.76 -7.14
C GLY A 102 -10.04 -7.68 -6.65
N ARG A 103 -11.10 -7.34 -7.39
CA ARG A 103 -12.15 -6.41 -6.93
C ARG A 103 -13.55 -6.99 -6.91
N ILE A 104 -13.77 -8.05 -7.67
CA ILE A 104 -15.05 -8.72 -7.79
C ILE A 104 -14.81 -10.21 -7.57
N ALA A 105 -15.54 -10.80 -6.63
CA ALA A 105 -15.57 -12.24 -6.42
C ALA A 105 -16.93 -12.78 -6.84
N LYS A 106 -16.94 -13.70 -7.81
CA LYS A 106 -18.15 -14.39 -8.28
C LYS A 106 -18.11 -15.82 -7.82
N GLY A 107 -19.15 -16.25 -7.13
CA GLY A 107 -19.30 -17.60 -6.61
C GLY A 107 -20.55 -18.27 -7.16
N GLN A 108 -20.52 -19.59 -7.21
CA GLN A 108 -21.64 -20.42 -7.60
C GLN A 108 -21.67 -21.67 -6.72
N VAL A 109 -22.87 -22.17 -6.42
CA VAL A 109 -23.06 -23.48 -5.83
C VAL A 109 -24.10 -24.23 -6.64
N GLU A 110 -23.74 -25.42 -7.09
CA GLU A 110 -24.65 -26.37 -7.71
C GLU A 110 -25.18 -27.32 -6.61
N TYR A 111 -26.49 -27.44 -6.50
CA TYR A 111 -27.18 -28.38 -5.62
C TYR A 111 -27.88 -29.44 -6.46
N PHE A 112 -27.68 -30.70 -6.10
CA PHE A 112 -28.42 -31.81 -6.71
C PHE A 112 -29.22 -32.54 -5.65
N GLY A 113 -30.53 -32.70 -5.86
CA GLY A 113 -31.42 -33.38 -4.94
C GLY A 113 -31.15 -34.87 -4.79
N ARG A 114 -31.68 -35.47 -3.72
CA ARG A 114 -31.58 -36.90 -3.46
C ARG A 114 -32.35 -37.74 -4.48
N ASP A 115 -31.93 -39.00 -4.59
CA ASP A 115 -32.61 -39.99 -5.40
C ASP A 115 -34.02 -40.24 -4.85
N ARG A 116 -34.96 -40.58 -5.72
CA ARG A 116 -36.30 -40.99 -5.29
C ARG A 116 -36.21 -42.34 -4.59
N THR A 117 -37.08 -42.56 -3.62
CA THR A 117 -37.23 -43.89 -3.01
C THR A 117 -38.33 -44.65 -3.71
N TRP A 118 -38.21 -45.98 -3.78
CA TRP A 118 -39.13 -46.87 -4.50
C TRP A 118 -40.63 -46.69 -4.15
N LEU A 119 -40.95 -46.28 -2.91
CA LEU A 119 -42.33 -46.13 -2.42
C LEU A 119 -42.76 -44.69 -2.14
N ARG A 120 -41.84 -43.71 -2.17
CA ARG A 120 -42.10 -42.32 -1.80
C ARG A 120 -41.22 -41.36 -2.58
N ASN A 121 -41.70 -40.14 -2.81
CA ASN A 121 -40.80 -39.03 -3.12
C ASN A 121 -39.72 -38.95 -2.03
N CYS A 122 -38.51 -38.52 -2.40
CA CYS A 122 -37.47 -38.21 -1.40
C CYS A 122 -38.06 -37.26 -0.34
N GLU A 123 -37.50 -37.22 0.88
CA GLU A 123 -38.06 -36.49 2.05
C GLU A 123 -38.29 -34.97 1.87
N GLY A 124 -38.13 -34.44 0.66
CA GLY A 124 -38.55 -33.12 0.26
C GLY A 124 -37.57 -32.58 -0.76
N GLY A 125 -38.06 -31.80 -1.71
CA GLY A 125 -37.19 -30.85 -2.40
C GLY A 125 -36.46 -30.00 -1.38
N GLY A 126 -35.16 -29.83 -1.55
CA GLY A 126 -34.32 -29.09 -0.64
C GLY A 126 -34.29 -27.61 -0.93
N HIS A 127 -33.88 -26.84 0.06
CA HIS A 127 -33.45 -25.46 -0.09
C HIS A 127 -31.95 -25.42 0.12
N GLY A 128 -31.24 -24.78 -0.80
CA GLY A 128 -29.81 -24.54 -0.71
C GLY A 128 -29.57 -23.04 -0.81
N SER A 129 -28.70 -22.51 0.03
CA SER A 129 -28.27 -21.11 -0.07
C SER A 129 -26.76 -21.05 -0.05
N MET A 130 -26.18 -19.99 -0.60
CA MET A 130 -24.73 -19.87 -0.64
C MET A 130 -24.26 -18.61 0.07
N ARG A 131 -22.97 -18.58 0.40
CA ARG A 131 -22.24 -17.43 0.92
C ARG A 131 -20.91 -17.30 0.23
N ILE A 132 -20.51 -16.08 -0.09
CA ILE A 132 -19.13 -15.75 -0.47
C ILE A 132 -18.47 -15.10 0.74
N LYS A 133 -17.30 -15.60 1.13
CA LYS A 133 -16.52 -15.03 2.22
C LYS A 133 -15.06 -14.85 1.80
N GLY A 134 -14.36 -14.00 2.52
CA GLY A 134 -12.94 -13.78 2.31
C GLY A 134 -12.49 -12.57 3.08
N GLU A 135 -11.41 -11.96 2.61
CA GLU A 135 -10.82 -10.78 3.21
C GLU A 135 -10.72 -9.67 2.18
N ILE A 136 -10.80 -8.42 2.61
CA ILE A 136 -10.42 -7.27 1.81
C ILE A 136 -9.24 -6.57 2.47
N VAL A 137 -8.34 -6.05 1.66
CA VAL A 137 -7.20 -5.25 2.12
C VAL A 137 -7.17 -3.93 1.39
N ARG A 138 -6.86 -2.85 2.10
CA ARG A 138 -6.67 -1.54 1.49
C ARG A 138 -5.52 -1.59 0.47
N GLU A 139 -5.76 -1.09 -0.72
CA GLU A 139 -4.78 -0.95 -1.78
C GLU A 139 -4.01 0.36 -1.54
N GLU A 140 -2.74 0.26 -1.15
CA GLU A 140 -1.89 1.44 -1.00
C GLU A 140 -1.59 2.02 -2.39
N SER A 141 -2.10 3.23 -2.64
CA SER A 141 -1.79 3.94 -3.87
C SER A 141 -0.34 4.44 -3.82
N ASN A 142 0.56 3.82 -4.60
CA ASN A 142 1.96 4.25 -4.80
C ASN A 142 2.15 5.70 -5.31
N THR A 143 1.06 6.42 -5.59
CA THR A 143 1.08 7.82 -6.00
C THR A 143 1.72 8.75 -4.97
N TRP A 144 1.59 8.46 -3.67
CA TRP A 144 2.22 9.28 -2.62
C TRP A 144 3.75 9.20 -2.63
N LEU A 145 4.34 8.05 -2.94
CA LEU A 145 5.79 7.89 -3.05
C LEU A 145 6.38 8.70 -4.22
N LEU A 146 5.65 8.77 -5.34
CA LEU A 146 6.02 9.59 -6.50
C LEU A 146 5.94 11.10 -6.17
N VAL A 147 4.89 11.54 -5.47
CA VAL A 147 4.71 12.95 -5.09
C VAL A 147 5.78 13.39 -4.08
N CYS A 148 6.07 12.58 -3.07
CA CYS A 148 7.13 12.85 -2.09
C CYS A 148 8.53 12.88 -2.74
N SER A 149 8.78 12.01 -3.73
CA SER A 149 10.06 12.02 -4.47
C SER A 149 10.23 13.30 -5.30
N LEU A 150 9.17 13.77 -5.98
CA LEU A 150 9.20 15.01 -6.77
C LEU A 150 9.36 16.26 -5.91
N LEU A 151 8.67 16.33 -4.76
CA LEU A 151 8.81 17.44 -3.81
C LEU A 151 10.19 17.45 -3.15
N GLY A 152 10.72 16.27 -2.79
CA GLY A 152 12.08 16.14 -2.26
C GLY A 152 13.15 16.61 -3.26
N LEU A 153 13.00 16.26 -4.54
CA LEU A 153 13.92 16.72 -5.59
C LEU A 153 13.87 18.25 -5.77
N ALA A 154 12.68 18.84 -5.76
CA ALA A 154 12.50 20.29 -5.89
C ALA A 154 13.13 21.06 -4.71
N LEU A 155 13.02 20.54 -3.49
CA LEU A 155 13.64 21.13 -2.29
C LEU A 155 15.18 21.11 -2.37
N ILE A 156 15.76 20.00 -2.83
CA ILE A 156 17.22 19.86 -3.00
C ILE A 156 17.74 20.87 -4.03
N ILE A 157 17.05 21.03 -5.17
CA ILE A 157 17.41 22.00 -6.20
C ILE A 157 17.32 23.44 -5.66
N GLY A 158 16.29 23.74 -4.87
CA GLY A 158 16.15 25.05 -4.20
C GLY A 158 17.30 25.37 -3.24
N ILE A 159 17.76 24.38 -2.47
CA ILE A 159 18.89 24.57 -1.54
C ILE A 159 20.21 24.78 -2.31
N ILE A 160 20.47 24.00 -3.36
CA ILE A 160 21.70 24.15 -4.17
C ILE A 160 21.76 25.53 -4.83
N THR A 161 20.63 26.04 -5.31
CA THR A 161 20.56 27.37 -5.95
C THR A 161 20.69 28.52 -4.94
N LEU A 162 20.21 28.36 -3.70
CA LEU A 162 20.36 29.36 -2.64
C LEU A 162 21.77 29.42 -2.03
N PHE A 163 22.50 28.31 -1.98
CA PHE A 163 23.84 28.24 -1.38
C PHE A 163 24.99 28.21 -2.40
N GLY A 164 24.72 27.92 -3.68
CA GLY A 164 25.72 27.96 -4.76
C GLY A 164 26.10 29.37 -5.22
N SER A 165 25.39 30.41 -4.76
CA SER A 165 25.60 31.81 -5.17
C SER A 165 26.43 32.63 -4.19
N VAL A 166 27.24 32.01 -3.32
CA VAL A 166 28.23 32.76 -2.52
C VAL A 166 29.42 33.08 -3.41
N PRO A 167 29.62 34.34 -3.88
CA PRO A 167 30.81 34.68 -4.64
C PRO A 167 32.05 34.49 -3.76
N PRO A 168 33.18 34.00 -4.31
CA PRO A 168 34.40 33.84 -3.54
C PRO A 168 34.86 35.20 -3.00
N PRO A 169 35.40 35.26 -1.76
CA PRO A 169 35.92 36.50 -1.22
C PRO A 169 37.14 36.96 -2.04
N ASP A 170 37.07 38.19 -2.58
CA ASP A 170 38.13 38.85 -3.31
C ASP A 170 39.45 38.83 -2.51
N SER A 171 40.44 38.11 -3.03
CA SER A 171 41.82 38.10 -2.52
C SER A 171 42.59 39.31 -3.05
N GLY A 172 42.17 40.51 -2.64
CA GLY A 172 42.80 41.79 -2.95
C GLY A 172 44.13 42.01 -2.23
N SER A 173 45.22 41.59 -2.86
CA SER A 173 46.61 42.07 -2.79
C SER A 173 47.01 43.05 -1.67
N ARG A 174 47.72 42.55 -0.66
CA ARG A 174 48.51 43.35 0.29
C ARG A 174 49.97 43.38 -0.16
N THR A 175 50.30 44.14 -1.20
CA THR A 175 51.69 44.34 -1.63
C THR A 175 52.36 45.43 -0.79
N ARG A 176 53.18 44.96 0.14
CA ARG A 176 54.08 45.71 1.02
C ARG A 176 55.00 46.61 0.18
N ARG A 177 54.80 47.92 0.19
CA ARG A 177 55.76 48.89 -0.37
C ARG A 177 56.76 49.26 0.72
N VAL A 178 57.95 48.66 0.69
CA VAL A 178 59.11 49.02 1.53
C VAL A 178 60.23 49.51 0.61
N GLN A 179 60.62 50.77 0.83
CA GLN A 179 61.91 51.44 0.58
C GLN A 179 62.63 51.28 -0.77
N SER A 180 62.86 52.42 -1.44
CA SER A 180 64.21 53.03 -1.54
C SER A 180 64.17 54.28 -2.45
N THR A 181 64.25 55.45 -1.84
CA THR A 181 64.60 56.70 -2.53
C THR A 181 66.02 57.05 -2.09
N LEU A 182 67.00 56.71 -2.93
CA LEU A 182 68.39 57.17 -2.78
C LEU A 182 69.03 57.29 -4.17
N GLN A 183 69.01 58.52 -4.66
CA GLN A 183 70.03 59.27 -5.43
C GLN A 183 70.75 58.73 -6.68
N ALA A 184 71.07 59.74 -7.51
CA ALA A 184 72.01 59.86 -8.64
C ALA A 184 71.46 59.38 -10.00
N LYS A 185 71.61 60.10 -11.12
CA LYS A 185 72.77 60.87 -11.62
C LYS A 185 72.33 61.74 -12.87
N PRO A 186 73.23 62.31 -13.68
CA PRO A 186 73.63 63.72 -13.79
C PRO A 186 73.07 64.47 -15.01
N GLY A 187 73.26 65.80 -15.05
CA GLY A 187 73.02 66.65 -16.22
C GLY A 187 72.98 68.11 -15.84
#